data_AF-A0AAD6QZV2-F1
#
_entry.id   AF-A0AAD6QZV2-F1
#
_cell.length_a   1.000
_cell.length_b   1.000
_cell.length_c   1.000
_cell.angle_alpha   90.00
_cell.angle_beta   90.00
_cell.angle_gamma   90.00
#
_symmetry.space_group_name_H-M   'P 1'
#
loop_
_entity.id
_entity.type
_entity.pdbx_description
1 polymer ?
#
loop_
_entity_poly.entity_id
_entity_poly.type
_entity_poly.pdbx_seq_one_letter_code
_entity_poly.pdbx_strand_id
1 'polypeptide(L)'
;MIEEKEKKFLTVAPFQCAWRKDLKFREAGRGCVAFDAFAHNDVTVVFRENVGSQHYHYKRDNSPHYTVILGSHRNRRLKIEVDGKTVVDEEGVALCCSSMFQSYWISIYDGLISVGKGRYPFQNLVFQWLDSNPNCSVRYIGLSSWDKHVGYRNVNVLPLPKNHMLLWKQVDSGEYEGTDDGEEELEGGQMSYERRGLENFLESWELSDVLFVVGKEERLVPAHKVILQASGNFPLSSSNEDVIQLQDATYPILHALLQYIYTGHTQISESQLGSLWALSLQFEVMPLGKLCEEIVERFKLNKKLFDSGKNVELSYPSSQPHSCMAFPSQLPINVQRLKQLQSTGDYSDINIYIEGHGLVAQPHKVILSLWSVPFSKMFTNGMSESSSSEVFLRDVSPEAFKVMLEFMYSGELSLEDSTEFGTLLLQALLLADQFGVTLLYQECCKTLLECLSEGWSSPSGRRTQ
;
A
#
# COMPACT_ATOMS: atom_id res chain seq x y z
N MET A 1 10.60 -32.44 36.07
CA MET A 1 9.16 -32.17 35.95
C MET A 1 9.02 -30.88 35.19
N ILE A 2 8.77 -30.98 33.89
CA ILE A 2 8.51 -29.85 33.01
C ILE A 2 7.02 -29.54 33.20
N GLU A 3 6.71 -28.40 33.78
CA GLU A 3 5.34 -27.88 33.80
C GLU A 3 4.97 -27.50 32.36
N GLU A 4 4.14 -28.31 31.72
CA GLU A 4 3.38 -27.91 30.54
C GLU A 4 2.48 -26.72 30.93
N LYS A 5 2.90 -25.50 30.59
CA LYS A 5 1.97 -24.38 30.47
C LYS A 5 1.06 -24.65 29.27
N GLU A 6 -0.03 -25.39 29.49
CA GLU A 6 -1.16 -25.41 28.58
C GLU A 6 -1.58 -23.97 28.26
N LYS A 7 -1.37 -23.53 27.02
CA LYS A 7 -1.96 -22.28 26.52
C LYS A 7 -3.49 -22.47 26.51
N LYS A 8 -4.16 -22.07 27.59
CA LYS A 8 -5.64 -22.05 27.69
C LYS A 8 -6.23 -21.31 26.48
N PHE A 9 -6.92 -22.03 25.60
CA PHE A 9 -7.76 -21.45 24.55
C PHE A 9 -9.19 -21.31 25.06
N LEU A 10 -9.89 -20.26 24.64
CA LEU A 10 -11.26 -19.96 25.01
C LEU A 10 -12.21 -20.71 24.08
N THR A 11 -13.01 -21.63 24.63
CA THR A 11 -14.09 -22.28 23.88
C THR A 11 -15.39 -21.54 24.12
N VAL A 12 -15.99 -21.00 23.05
CA VAL A 12 -17.30 -20.35 23.09
C VAL A 12 -18.37 -21.35 22.64
N ALA A 13 -19.39 -21.56 23.47
CA ALA A 13 -20.46 -22.51 23.18
C ALA A 13 -21.41 -22.00 22.07
N PRO A 14 -22.21 -22.88 21.44
CA PRO A 14 -23.24 -22.50 20.48
C PRO A 14 -24.16 -21.42 21.05
N PHE A 15 -24.49 -20.42 20.23
CA PHE A 15 -25.38 -19.33 20.63
C PHE A 15 -24.91 -18.60 21.90
N GLN A 16 -23.61 -18.40 22.03
CA GLN A 16 -23.02 -17.58 23.09
C GLN A 16 -22.03 -16.57 22.52
N CYS A 17 -21.90 -15.45 23.22
CA CYS A 17 -20.90 -14.43 22.95
C CYS A 17 -20.08 -14.19 24.22
N ALA A 18 -18.78 -14.46 24.12
CA ALA A 18 -17.83 -14.20 25.18
C ALA A 18 -17.34 -12.75 25.09
N TRP A 19 -17.66 -11.98 26.12
CA TRP A 19 -17.18 -10.62 26.29
C TRP A 19 -16.08 -10.60 27.34
N ARG A 20 -14.91 -10.12 26.94
CA ARG A 20 -13.74 -10.01 27.80
C ARG A 20 -13.45 -8.54 28.07
N LYS A 21 -13.23 -8.16 29.33
CA LYS A 21 -13.05 -6.75 29.74
C LYS A 21 -11.82 -6.10 29.10
N ASP A 22 -10.82 -6.92 28.75
CA ASP A 22 -9.59 -6.55 28.07
C ASP A 22 -9.74 -6.46 26.54
N LEU A 23 -10.82 -6.98 25.96
CA LEU A 23 -11.07 -6.91 24.52
C LEU A 23 -11.88 -5.67 24.15
N LYS A 24 -11.22 -4.52 24.18
CA LYS A 24 -11.79 -3.24 23.74
C LYS A 24 -10.78 -2.40 22.98
N PHE A 25 -11.25 -1.71 21.94
CA PHE A 25 -10.48 -0.67 21.29
C PHE A 25 -10.21 0.48 22.27
N ARG A 26 -9.01 1.06 22.13
CA ARG A 26 -8.62 2.24 22.91
C ARG A 26 -9.38 3.48 22.46
N GLU A 27 -9.71 3.56 21.18
CA GLU A 27 -10.58 4.57 20.57
C GLU A 27 -11.84 3.91 20.04
N ALA A 28 -13.00 4.51 20.28
CA ALA A 28 -14.22 4.05 19.63
C ALA A 28 -14.12 4.24 18.11
N GLY A 29 -14.62 3.29 17.34
CA GLY A 29 -14.59 3.29 15.88
C GLY A 29 -13.24 2.91 15.27
N ARG A 30 -12.18 2.78 16.08
CA ARG A 30 -10.80 2.60 15.60
C ARG A 30 -10.03 1.55 16.38
N GLY A 31 -9.79 0.42 15.74
CA GLY A 31 -8.88 -0.59 16.29
C GLY A 31 -8.76 -1.82 15.42
N CYS A 32 -7.82 -2.68 15.79
CA CYS A 32 -7.62 -3.98 15.16
C CYS A 32 -7.64 -5.09 16.20
N VAL A 33 -8.28 -6.21 15.88
CA VAL A 33 -8.20 -7.44 16.66
C VAL A 33 -7.55 -8.52 15.81
N ALA A 34 -6.47 -9.11 16.32
CA ALA A 34 -5.82 -10.29 15.76
C ALA A 34 -6.11 -11.49 16.66
N PHE A 35 -6.44 -12.63 16.08
CA PHE A 35 -6.80 -13.82 16.84
C PHE A 35 -6.53 -15.10 16.05
N ASP A 36 -6.27 -16.18 16.77
CA ASP A 36 -6.33 -17.53 16.23
C ASP A 36 -7.72 -18.11 16.51
N ALA A 37 -8.39 -18.61 15.47
CA ALA A 37 -9.67 -19.29 15.59
C ALA A 37 -9.61 -20.73 15.05
N PHE A 38 -10.36 -21.60 15.70
CA PHE A 38 -10.63 -22.97 15.29
C PHE A 38 -12.14 -23.20 15.33
N ALA A 39 -12.73 -23.54 14.18
CA ALA A 39 -14.17 -23.79 14.06
C ALA A 39 -14.45 -24.86 13.01
N HIS A 40 -15.51 -25.64 13.24
CA HIS A 40 -15.99 -26.60 12.24
C HIS A 40 -16.83 -25.93 11.14
N ASN A 41 -17.44 -24.79 11.47
CA ASN A 41 -18.31 -24.03 10.59
C ASN A 41 -17.81 -22.58 10.53
N ASP A 42 -18.43 -21.70 11.31
CA ASP A 42 -18.26 -20.24 11.27
C ASP A 42 -17.58 -19.69 12.52
N VAL A 43 -16.79 -18.63 12.30
CA VAL A 43 -16.14 -17.83 13.34
C VAL A 43 -16.78 -16.46 13.30
N THR A 44 -17.36 -16.03 14.43
CA THR A 44 -18.15 -14.80 14.49
C THR A 44 -17.53 -13.82 15.48
N VAL A 45 -17.22 -12.62 15.00
CA VAL A 45 -16.69 -11.53 15.82
C VAL A 45 -17.66 -10.36 15.76
N VAL A 46 -18.02 -9.83 16.94
CA VAL A 46 -19.04 -8.77 17.09
C VAL A 46 -18.38 -7.51 17.65
N PHE A 47 -18.68 -6.35 17.10
CA PHE A 47 -18.17 -5.05 17.54
C PHE A 47 -19.31 -4.15 18.00
N ARG A 48 -19.23 -3.64 19.24
CA ARG A 48 -20.31 -2.87 19.88
C ARG A 48 -19.82 -1.67 20.67
N GLU A 49 -20.68 -0.68 20.87
CA GLU A 49 -20.40 0.44 21.79
C GLU A 49 -20.30 0.00 23.25
N ASN A 50 -21.15 -0.94 23.67
CA ASN A 50 -21.20 -1.49 25.02
C ASN A 50 -21.16 -3.02 25.00
N VAL A 51 -20.69 -3.62 26.09
CA VAL A 51 -20.69 -5.07 26.27
C VAL A 51 -22.12 -5.59 26.18
N GLY A 52 -22.36 -6.54 25.27
CA GLY A 52 -23.68 -7.16 25.08
C GLY A 52 -23.98 -8.30 26.06
N SER A 53 -25.16 -8.91 25.92
CA SER A 53 -25.52 -10.14 26.64
C SER A 53 -24.62 -11.32 26.26
N GLN A 54 -24.36 -12.20 27.22
CA GLN A 54 -23.63 -13.46 26.99
C GLN A 54 -24.45 -14.50 26.21
N HIS A 55 -25.78 -14.42 26.29
CA HIS A 55 -26.69 -15.30 25.56
C HIS A 55 -27.09 -14.63 24.25
N TYR A 56 -27.24 -15.42 23.18
CA TYR A 56 -27.44 -15.05 21.77
C TYR A 56 -28.66 -14.18 21.41
N HIS A 57 -29.25 -13.47 22.37
CA HIS A 57 -30.20 -12.40 22.11
C HIS A 57 -29.56 -11.08 21.68
N TYR A 58 -28.35 -11.08 21.09
CA TYR A 58 -27.76 -9.84 20.57
C TYR A 58 -28.58 -9.26 19.39
N LYS A 59 -29.40 -10.07 18.70
CA LYS A 59 -30.40 -9.61 17.71
C LYS A 59 -31.62 -8.90 18.32
N ARG A 60 -31.83 -8.95 19.64
CA ARG A 60 -32.92 -8.25 20.34
C ARG A 60 -32.47 -6.97 21.02
N ASP A 61 -31.17 -6.70 20.99
CA ASP A 61 -30.57 -5.51 21.54
C ASP A 61 -30.39 -4.49 20.41
N ASN A 62 -31.10 -3.36 20.50
CA ASN A 62 -31.12 -2.32 19.47
C ASN A 62 -29.84 -1.48 19.43
N SER A 63 -28.78 -1.88 20.14
CA SER A 63 -27.49 -1.19 20.11
C SER A 63 -26.83 -1.31 18.73
N PRO A 64 -26.37 -0.19 18.14
CA PRO A 64 -25.61 -0.20 16.90
C PRO A 64 -24.39 -1.13 16.95
N HIS A 65 -24.24 -2.04 15.98
CA HIS A 65 -23.16 -3.03 15.97
C HIS A 65 -22.78 -3.56 14.59
N TYR A 66 -21.52 -4.00 14.50
CA TYR A 66 -21.02 -4.79 13.37
C TYR A 66 -20.86 -6.25 13.77
N THR A 67 -21.24 -7.17 12.88
CA THR A 67 -20.95 -8.60 13.03
C THR A 67 -20.20 -9.09 11.80
N VAL A 68 -18.99 -9.62 12.00
CA VAL A 68 -18.17 -10.22 10.95
C VAL A 68 -18.19 -11.74 11.13
N ILE A 69 -18.66 -12.46 10.11
CA ILE A 69 -18.84 -13.91 10.11
C ILE A 69 -17.91 -14.52 9.05
N LEU A 70 -16.82 -15.13 9.51
CA LEU A 70 -15.88 -15.86 8.67
C LEU A 70 -16.38 -17.30 8.49
N GLY A 71 -16.40 -17.81 7.26
CA GLY A 71 -16.84 -19.20 7.00
C GLY A 71 -18.35 -19.44 7.18
N SER A 72 -19.19 -18.45 6.90
CA SER A 72 -20.65 -18.63 6.83
C SER A 72 -21.05 -19.68 5.76
N HIS A 73 -22.28 -20.21 5.86
CA HIS A 73 -22.87 -21.17 4.91
C HIS A 73 -22.02 -22.45 4.77
N ARG A 74 -21.74 -23.09 5.91
CA ARG A 74 -20.87 -24.28 5.99
C ARG A 74 -19.47 -24.00 5.44
N ASN A 75 -18.89 -22.89 5.87
CA ASN A 75 -17.53 -22.51 5.53
C ASN A 75 -17.30 -22.22 4.03
N ARG A 76 -18.20 -21.43 3.45
CA ARG A 76 -18.14 -21.04 2.02
C ARG A 76 -18.15 -19.55 1.79
N ARG A 77 -18.57 -18.75 2.77
CA ARG A 77 -18.84 -17.32 2.57
C ARG A 77 -18.32 -16.45 3.71
N LEU A 78 -17.95 -15.22 3.40
CA LEU A 78 -17.73 -14.13 4.36
C LEU A 78 -19.02 -13.31 4.43
N LYS A 79 -19.52 -13.03 5.63
CA LYS A 79 -20.63 -12.10 5.83
C LYS A 79 -20.29 -10.97 6.77
N ILE A 80 -20.75 -9.77 6.45
CA ILE A 80 -20.75 -8.63 7.37
C ILE A 80 -22.21 -8.21 7.56
N GLU A 81 -22.63 -8.07 8.81
CA GLU A 81 -23.95 -7.57 9.19
C GLU A 81 -23.80 -6.24 9.95
N VAL A 82 -24.66 -5.27 9.61
CA VAL A 82 -24.86 -4.04 10.39
C VAL A 82 -26.23 -4.14 11.03
N ASP A 83 -26.29 -4.08 12.35
CA ASP A 83 -27.55 -4.17 13.11
C ASP A 83 -28.41 -5.40 12.76
N GLY A 84 -27.73 -6.52 12.49
CA GLY A 84 -28.36 -7.79 12.09
C GLY A 84 -28.88 -7.85 10.66
N LYS A 85 -28.66 -6.81 9.85
CA LYS A 85 -28.91 -6.82 8.39
C LYS A 85 -27.63 -7.15 7.65
N THR A 86 -27.66 -8.17 6.79
CA THR A 86 -26.52 -8.52 5.94
C THR A 86 -26.26 -7.40 4.93
N VAL A 87 -25.05 -6.83 4.96
CA VAL A 87 -24.57 -5.81 4.01
C VAL A 87 -23.50 -6.35 3.06
N VAL A 88 -22.81 -7.43 3.46
CA VAL A 88 -21.81 -8.13 2.64
C VAL A 88 -22.09 -9.63 2.71
N ASP A 89 -22.06 -10.30 1.56
CA ASP A 89 -22.21 -11.75 1.44
C ASP A 89 -21.36 -12.32 0.28
N GLU A 90 -20.07 -12.53 0.54
CA GLU A 90 -19.07 -12.89 -0.47
C GLU A 90 -18.73 -14.38 -0.46
N GLU A 91 -18.56 -14.98 -1.63
CA GLU A 91 -18.24 -16.41 -1.79
C GLU A 91 -16.74 -16.68 -1.90
N GLY A 92 -16.24 -17.71 -1.22
CA GLY A 92 -14.84 -18.15 -1.33
C GLY A 92 -13.82 -17.33 -0.52
N VAL A 93 -14.28 -16.35 0.25
CA VAL A 93 -13.45 -15.39 0.97
C VAL A 93 -13.40 -15.72 2.47
N ALA A 94 -12.23 -15.58 3.10
CA ALA A 94 -11.99 -15.75 4.54
C ALA A 94 -12.53 -17.07 5.14
N LEU A 95 -12.25 -18.18 4.47
CA LEU A 95 -12.68 -19.51 4.91
C LEU A 95 -11.93 -19.97 6.18
N CYS A 96 -12.65 -20.61 7.08
CA CYS A 96 -12.19 -21.26 8.30
C CYS A 96 -11.53 -22.61 8.00
N CYS A 97 -10.70 -23.11 8.92
CA CYS A 97 -10.19 -24.47 8.86
C CYS A 97 -10.68 -25.28 10.06
N SER A 98 -11.20 -26.47 9.77
CA SER A 98 -11.79 -27.38 10.75
C SER A 98 -10.77 -28.35 11.38
N SER A 99 -9.52 -28.37 10.91
CA SER A 99 -8.48 -29.29 11.40
C SER A 99 -7.40 -28.63 12.26
N MET A 100 -7.24 -27.31 12.19
CA MET A 100 -6.23 -26.56 12.97
C MET A 100 -6.62 -25.10 13.17
N PHE A 101 -6.06 -24.47 14.20
CA PHE A 101 -6.19 -23.03 14.40
C PHE A 101 -5.59 -22.26 13.22
N GLN A 102 -6.35 -21.29 12.70
CA GLN A 102 -5.88 -20.32 11.73
C GLN A 102 -5.94 -18.92 12.32
N SER A 103 -5.00 -18.09 11.88
CA SER A 103 -4.85 -16.72 12.36
C SER A 103 -5.59 -15.77 11.43
N TYR A 104 -6.35 -14.85 12.02
CA TYR A 104 -7.12 -13.84 11.33
C TYR A 104 -6.94 -12.51 12.03
N TRP A 105 -7.17 -11.44 11.29
CA TRP A 105 -7.26 -10.12 11.85
C TRP A 105 -8.42 -9.36 11.22
N ILE A 106 -9.07 -8.52 12.03
CA ILE A 106 -10.15 -7.63 11.61
C ILE A 106 -9.83 -6.24 12.13
N SER A 107 -9.81 -5.24 11.24
CA SER A 107 -9.66 -3.84 11.62
C SER A 107 -10.91 -3.04 11.28
N ILE A 108 -11.30 -2.13 12.17
CA ILE A 108 -12.35 -1.15 11.94
C ILE A 108 -11.71 0.24 12.06
N TYR A 109 -11.93 1.07 11.06
CA TYR A 109 -11.48 2.46 11.05
C TYR A 109 -12.56 3.36 10.45
N ASP A 110 -13.29 4.07 11.30
CA ASP A 110 -14.33 5.04 10.91
C ASP A 110 -15.31 4.48 9.84
N GLY A 111 -15.69 3.20 9.97
CA GLY A 111 -16.57 2.49 9.04
C GLY A 111 -15.89 1.60 8.00
N LEU A 112 -14.57 1.71 7.80
CA LEU A 112 -13.82 0.79 6.96
C LEU A 112 -13.51 -0.49 7.74
N ILE A 113 -14.14 -1.59 7.34
CA ILE A 113 -13.90 -2.93 7.90
C ILE A 113 -12.99 -3.70 6.95
N SER A 114 -11.79 -4.04 7.43
CA SER A 114 -10.84 -4.89 6.70
C SER A 114 -10.66 -6.22 7.39
N VAL A 115 -10.62 -7.29 6.61
CA VAL A 115 -10.42 -8.66 7.06
C VAL A 115 -9.20 -9.23 6.36
N GLY A 116 -8.27 -9.83 7.11
CA GLY A 116 -7.14 -10.53 6.54
C GLY A 116 -6.82 -11.84 7.25
N LYS A 117 -5.96 -12.62 6.62
CA LYS A 117 -5.59 -13.97 7.07
C LYS A 117 -4.10 -14.02 7.40
N GLY A 118 -3.78 -14.24 8.66
CA GLY A 118 -2.40 -14.26 9.15
C GLY A 118 -2.33 -13.87 10.61
N ARG A 119 -1.16 -14.09 11.23
CA ARG A 119 -0.91 -13.71 12.63
C ARG A 119 -0.74 -12.20 12.81
N TYR A 120 -0.34 -11.51 11.74
CA TYR A 120 0.02 -10.10 11.76
C TYR A 120 -1.04 -9.29 11.00
N PRO A 121 -1.64 -8.27 11.64
CA PRO A 121 -2.56 -7.35 10.98
C PRO A 121 -1.98 -6.70 9.73
N PHE A 122 -2.88 -6.30 8.82
CA PHE A 122 -2.57 -5.59 7.58
C PHE A 122 -1.78 -6.40 6.53
N GLN A 123 -1.43 -7.65 6.84
CA GLN A 123 -0.86 -8.60 5.89
C GLN A 123 -1.94 -9.52 5.31
N ASN A 124 -1.75 -9.99 4.07
CA ASN A 124 -2.67 -10.90 3.39
C ASN A 124 -4.12 -10.44 3.53
N LEU A 125 -4.37 -9.20 3.09
CA LEU A 125 -5.70 -8.63 3.06
C LEU A 125 -6.60 -9.53 2.21
N VAL A 126 -7.71 -9.97 2.80
CA VAL A 126 -8.64 -10.90 2.16
C VAL A 126 -9.88 -10.15 1.68
N PHE A 127 -10.33 -9.13 2.41
CA PHE A 127 -11.52 -8.36 2.07
C PHE A 127 -11.56 -6.99 2.73
N GLN A 128 -12.19 -6.02 2.06
CA GLN A 128 -12.50 -4.69 2.63
C GLN A 128 -13.91 -4.25 2.26
N TRP A 129 -14.56 -3.57 3.20
CA TRP A 129 -15.85 -2.94 2.99
C TRP A 129 -15.95 -1.64 3.76
N LEU A 130 -16.51 -0.61 3.13
CA LEU A 130 -16.72 0.70 3.72
C LEU A 130 -18.20 0.91 3.99
N ASP A 131 -18.55 1.18 5.25
CA ASP A 131 -19.90 1.58 5.62
C ASP A 131 -20.20 3.01 5.13
N SER A 132 -21.33 3.18 4.44
CA SER A 132 -21.80 4.49 4.00
C SER A 132 -22.33 5.35 5.16
N ASN A 133 -22.65 4.75 6.31
CA ASN A 133 -23.07 5.44 7.53
C ASN A 133 -22.38 4.84 8.77
N PRO A 134 -21.12 5.21 9.03
CA PRO A 134 -20.24 4.51 9.95
C PRO A 134 -20.69 4.60 11.41
N ASN A 135 -20.68 3.46 12.11
CA ASN A 135 -20.86 3.40 13.54
C ASN A 135 -19.52 3.65 14.25
N CYS A 136 -19.22 4.93 14.49
CA CYS A 136 -17.98 5.37 15.14
C CYS A 136 -17.94 5.10 16.66
N SER A 137 -19.02 4.58 17.25
CA SER A 137 -19.11 4.33 18.69
C SER A 137 -18.64 2.93 19.10
N VAL A 138 -18.42 2.01 18.15
CA VAL A 138 -18.02 0.63 18.44
C VAL A 138 -16.66 0.57 19.13
N ARG A 139 -16.55 -0.16 20.24
CA ARG A 139 -15.30 -0.29 20.99
C ARG A 139 -15.08 -1.68 21.56
N TYR A 140 -16.12 -2.40 21.97
CA TYR A 140 -15.99 -3.72 22.58
C TYR A 140 -16.04 -4.80 21.52
N ILE A 141 -15.22 -5.83 21.72
CA ILE A 141 -15.13 -6.98 20.83
C ILE A 141 -15.71 -8.20 21.55
N GLY A 142 -16.72 -8.80 20.94
CA GLY A 142 -17.35 -10.04 21.37
C GLY A 142 -16.88 -11.20 20.50
N LEU A 143 -16.43 -12.27 21.14
CA LEU A 143 -16.06 -13.52 20.46
C LEU A 143 -17.27 -14.45 20.52
N SER A 144 -17.88 -14.72 19.37
CA SER A 144 -19.17 -15.40 19.30
C SER A 144 -19.06 -16.72 18.55
N SER A 145 -20.05 -17.57 18.78
CA SER A 145 -20.28 -18.82 18.05
C SER A 145 -21.76 -18.91 17.68
N TRP A 146 -22.05 -19.42 16.48
CA TRP A 146 -23.42 -19.57 15.99
C TRP A 146 -24.00 -20.94 16.38
N ASP A 147 -23.76 -21.98 15.58
CA ASP A 147 -24.37 -23.32 15.77
C ASP A 147 -23.42 -24.37 16.34
N LYS A 148 -22.11 -24.08 16.39
CA LYS A 148 -21.07 -24.99 16.88
C LYS A 148 -20.04 -24.27 17.72
N HIS A 149 -19.36 -25.03 18.58
CA HIS A 149 -18.29 -24.50 19.42
C HIS A 149 -17.15 -23.91 18.57
N VAL A 150 -16.66 -22.74 18.98
CA VAL A 150 -15.50 -22.08 18.38
C VAL A 150 -14.42 -21.90 19.44
N GLY A 151 -13.20 -22.33 19.12
CA GLY A 151 -12.02 -22.10 19.93
C GLY A 151 -11.31 -20.82 19.49
N TYR A 152 -11.04 -19.92 20.43
CA TYR A 152 -10.24 -18.71 20.22
C TYR A 152 -8.98 -18.73 21.08
N ARG A 153 -7.85 -18.31 20.55
CA ARG A 153 -6.60 -18.10 21.32
C ARG A 153 -5.81 -16.94 20.73
N ASN A 154 -4.76 -16.50 21.46
CA ASN A 154 -3.89 -15.40 21.03
C ASN A 154 -4.68 -14.15 20.57
N VAL A 155 -5.80 -13.87 21.24
CA VAL A 155 -6.68 -12.74 20.92
C VAL A 155 -6.04 -11.47 21.46
N ASN A 156 -5.56 -10.64 20.55
CA ASN A 156 -4.88 -9.39 20.88
C ASN A 156 -5.64 -8.24 20.24
N VAL A 157 -6.06 -7.29 21.06
CA VAL A 157 -6.55 -6.01 20.57
C VAL A 157 -5.36 -5.10 20.45
N LEU A 158 -5.05 -4.74 19.22
CA LEU A 158 -3.93 -3.89 18.90
C LEU A 158 -4.47 -2.47 18.79
N PRO A 159 -3.92 -1.51 19.57
CA PRO A 159 -4.17 -0.12 19.29
C PRO A 159 -3.68 0.13 17.86
N LEU A 160 -4.55 0.67 17.02
CA LEU A 160 -4.07 1.29 15.79
C LEU A 160 -3.13 2.42 16.23
N PRO A 161 -1.92 2.53 15.65
CA PRO A 161 -1.00 3.57 16.08
C PRO A 161 -1.65 4.93 15.87
N LYS A 162 -1.86 5.68 16.96
CA LYS A 162 -2.51 6.99 16.89
C LYS A 162 -1.68 8.04 16.15
N ASN A 163 -0.40 7.76 15.86
CA ASN A 163 0.46 8.50 14.94
C ASN A 163 1.79 7.73 14.83
N HIS A 164 1.97 6.90 13.79
CA HIS A 164 3.33 6.52 13.33
C HIS A 164 3.88 7.53 12.30
N MET A 165 3.19 8.65 12.08
CA MET A 165 3.69 9.74 11.24
C MET A 165 4.44 10.86 11.99
N LEU A 166 4.48 10.86 13.32
CA LEU A 166 4.94 12.05 14.07
C LEU A 166 5.92 11.78 15.22
N LEU A 167 6.43 10.56 15.41
CA LEU A 167 7.36 10.23 16.51
C LEU A 167 8.76 9.74 16.06
N TRP A 168 9.26 10.21 14.90
CA TRP A 168 10.72 10.38 14.67
C TRP A 168 11.24 11.78 14.85
N LYS A 169 10.49 12.67 15.49
CA LYS A 169 11.16 13.81 16.07
C LYS A 169 11.44 13.52 17.53
N GLN A 170 12.65 12.98 17.69
CA GLN A 170 13.55 13.11 18.83
C GLN A 170 13.73 11.85 19.67
N VAL A 171 14.81 11.13 19.35
CA VAL A 171 15.53 10.26 20.29
C VAL A 171 16.35 11.15 21.23
N ASP A 172 16.16 10.92 22.53
CA ASP A 172 16.97 11.22 23.72
C ASP A 172 17.82 12.50 23.81
N SER A 173 17.61 13.27 24.87
CA SER A 173 18.56 13.33 26.02
C SER A 173 18.10 14.32 27.09
N GLY A 174 17.95 13.84 28.34
CA GLY A 174 18.37 14.62 29.51
C GLY A 174 17.30 15.36 30.32
N GLU A 175 16.77 14.64 31.32
CA GLU A 175 16.51 15.06 32.70
C GLU A 175 15.50 16.18 33.07
N TYR A 176 14.58 15.74 33.95
CA TYR A 176 14.00 16.41 35.13
C TYR A 176 13.04 17.62 35.01
N GLU A 177 11.88 17.40 35.65
CA GLU A 177 10.93 18.27 36.36
C GLU A 177 10.75 19.76 35.98
N GLY A 178 9.48 20.14 35.77
CA GLY A 178 8.91 21.35 36.38
C GLY A 178 8.20 22.36 35.48
N THR A 179 6.87 22.40 35.63
CA THR A 179 5.96 23.57 35.61
C THR A 179 5.78 24.44 34.35
N ASP A 180 4.54 24.35 33.85
CA ASP A 180 3.54 25.43 33.70
C ASP A 180 3.50 26.35 32.47
N ASP A 181 2.23 26.54 32.05
CA ASP A 181 1.60 27.61 31.26
C ASP A 181 2.02 27.93 29.81
N GLY A 182 1.00 27.92 28.93
CA GLY A 182 1.00 28.64 27.66
C GLY A 182 0.22 27.96 26.54
N GLU A 183 -1.10 28.19 26.51
CA GLU A 183 -1.96 27.89 25.37
C GLU A 183 -1.56 28.71 24.13
N GLU A 184 -1.32 28.07 22.99
CA GLU A 184 -1.59 28.67 21.67
C GLU A 184 -2.21 27.61 20.74
N GLU A 185 -3.43 27.91 20.30
CA GLU A 185 -4.23 27.16 19.35
C GLU A 185 -3.55 27.16 17.97
N LEU A 186 -3.35 25.97 17.38
CA LEU A 186 -3.06 25.85 15.95
C LEU A 186 -4.17 25.06 15.26
N GLU A 187 -4.77 25.73 14.29
CA GLU A 187 -5.92 25.34 13.50
C GLU A 187 -5.79 23.93 12.90
N GLY A 188 -6.88 23.17 13.04
CA GLY A 188 -7.00 21.81 12.55
C GLY A 188 -7.04 21.75 11.02
N GLY A 189 -5.92 21.37 10.42
CA GLY A 189 -5.87 20.78 9.08
C GLY A 189 -5.95 19.26 9.16
N GLN A 190 -7.05 18.67 8.68
CA GLN A 190 -7.19 17.24 8.43
C GLN A 190 -6.10 16.78 7.44
N MET A 191 -5.00 16.22 7.93
CA MET A 191 -4.06 15.47 7.08
C MET A 191 -4.62 14.07 6.86
N SER A 192 -5.40 13.90 5.78
CA SER A 192 -5.54 12.59 5.16
C SER A 192 -4.14 12.11 4.76
N TYR A 193 -3.81 10.85 5.00
CA TYR A 193 -2.66 10.24 4.32
C TYR A 193 -3.05 10.20 2.84
N GLU A 194 -2.68 11.23 2.09
CA GLU A 194 -2.82 11.24 0.65
C GLU A 194 -2.07 10.01 0.12
N ARG A 195 -2.85 9.05 -0.35
CA ARG A 195 -2.41 7.96 -1.21
C ARG A 195 -1.72 8.60 -2.43
N ARG A 196 -0.39 8.65 -2.44
CA ARG A 196 0.40 9.22 -3.53
C ARG A 196 0.74 8.12 -4.52
N GLY A 197 -0.04 8.01 -5.57
CA GLY A 197 0.34 7.22 -6.74
C GLY A 197 1.02 8.09 -7.80
N LEU A 198 1.54 7.43 -8.83
CA LEU A 198 2.24 8.09 -9.93
C LEU A 198 1.30 9.01 -10.73
N GLU A 199 -0.03 8.77 -10.67
CA GLU A 199 -1.06 9.62 -11.27
C GLU A 199 -0.97 11.10 -10.88
N ASN A 200 -0.45 11.42 -9.69
CA ASN A 200 -0.28 12.80 -9.24
C ASN A 200 0.77 13.57 -10.06
N PHE A 201 1.63 12.85 -10.79
CA PHE A 201 2.65 13.42 -11.65
C PHE A 201 2.23 13.46 -13.13
N LEU A 202 1.04 12.95 -13.49
CA LEU A 202 0.56 12.99 -14.87
C LEU A 202 0.32 14.43 -15.32
N GLU A 203 1.08 14.87 -16.34
CA GLU A 203 1.04 16.25 -16.86
C GLU A 203 1.26 17.33 -15.78
N SER A 204 1.89 16.95 -14.66
CA SER A 204 2.30 17.89 -13.62
C SER A 204 3.59 18.60 -14.01
N TRP A 205 3.67 19.89 -13.69
CA TRP A 205 4.91 20.66 -13.82
C TRP A 205 5.89 20.38 -12.67
N GLU A 206 5.39 19.87 -11.54
CA GLU A 206 6.22 19.53 -10.40
C GLU A 206 7.18 18.42 -10.77
N LEU A 207 8.49 18.68 -10.62
CA LEU A 207 9.58 17.73 -10.92
C LEU A 207 9.67 17.28 -12.38
N SER A 208 8.92 17.90 -13.29
CA SER A 208 9.03 17.63 -14.71
C SER A 208 10.38 18.09 -15.26
N ASP A 209 11.00 17.25 -16.08
CA ASP A 209 12.33 17.42 -16.66
C ASP A 209 12.32 17.23 -18.19
N VAL A 210 11.14 17.02 -18.78
CA VAL A 210 10.93 16.93 -20.23
C VAL A 210 9.56 17.48 -20.62
N LEU A 211 9.49 18.13 -21.77
CA LEU A 211 8.28 18.72 -22.34
C LEU A 211 7.98 18.13 -23.71
N PHE A 212 6.71 17.76 -23.95
CA PHE A 212 6.22 17.51 -25.29
C PHE A 212 5.61 18.79 -25.87
N VAL A 213 5.91 19.08 -27.14
CA VAL A 213 5.25 20.12 -27.93
C VAL A 213 4.34 19.41 -28.94
N VAL A 214 3.03 19.53 -28.74
CA VAL A 214 2.03 18.68 -29.42
C VAL A 214 1.18 19.46 -30.40
N GLY A 215 1.08 18.94 -31.62
CA GLY A 215 0.23 19.45 -32.68
C GLY A 215 0.66 20.83 -33.18
N LYS A 216 -0.14 21.39 -34.08
CA LYS A 216 0.11 22.71 -34.71
C LYS A 216 -0.07 23.88 -33.75
N GLU A 217 -0.74 23.66 -32.63
CA GLU A 217 -0.97 24.65 -31.58
C GLU A 217 0.20 24.74 -30.60
N GLU A 218 1.25 23.92 -30.80
CA GLU A 218 2.46 23.87 -29.96
C GLU A 218 2.14 23.71 -28.47
N ARG A 219 1.12 22.89 -28.15
CA ARG A 219 0.70 22.69 -26.77
C ARG A 219 1.81 22.00 -25.98
N LEU A 220 2.23 22.63 -24.88
CA LEU A 220 3.21 22.10 -23.95
C LEU A 220 2.56 21.08 -23.00
N VAL A 221 3.17 19.91 -22.88
CA VAL A 221 2.75 18.84 -21.95
C VAL A 221 3.97 18.33 -21.17
N PRO A 222 4.05 18.57 -19.85
CA PRO A 222 5.18 18.14 -19.04
C PRO A 222 5.13 16.64 -18.71
N ALA A 223 6.32 16.05 -18.56
CA ALA A 223 6.50 14.65 -18.17
C ALA A 223 7.86 14.46 -17.46
N HIS A 224 8.17 13.20 -17.13
CA HIS A 224 9.33 12.80 -16.33
C HIS A 224 10.19 11.78 -17.08
N LYS A 225 11.44 12.10 -17.40
CA LYS A 225 12.36 11.28 -18.21
C LYS A 225 12.51 9.87 -17.69
N VAL A 226 12.74 9.72 -16.39
CA VAL A 226 12.90 8.41 -15.74
C VAL A 226 11.68 7.52 -15.90
N ILE A 227 10.47 8.10 -15.81
CA ILE A 227 9.21 7.38 -15.97
C ILE A 227 9.00 6.98 -17.43
N LEU A 228 9.23 7.92 -18.36
CA LEU A 228 9.13 7.67 -19.79
C LEU A 228 10.10 6.56 -20.22
N GLN A 229 11.38 6.69 -19.90
CA GLN A 229 12.41 5.73 -20.31
C GLN A 229 12.25 4.35 -19.65
N ALA A 230 11.66 4.29 -18.46
CA ALA A 230 11.27 3.04 -17.82
C ALA A 230 10.08 2.35 -18.54
N SER A 231 9.21 3.10 -19.19
CA SER A 231 7.99 2.59 -19.87
C SER A 231 8.16 2.30 -21.36
N GLY A 232 9.09 3.00 -22.03
CA GLY A 232 9.27 2.96 -23.48
C GLY A 232 10.63 3.51 -23.90
N ASN A 233 10.81 3.74 -25.19
CA ASN A 233 12.01 4.31 -25.77
C ASN A 233 11.69 5.73 -26.28
N PHE A 234 12.07 6.73 -25.50
CA PHE A 234 11.83 8.13 -25.84
C PHE A 234 13.13 8.80 -26.27
N PRO A 235 13.11 9.72 -27.25
CA PRO A 235 14.31 10.41 -27.73
C PRO A 235 14.74 11.49 -26.74
N LEU A 236 15.29 11.07 -25.61
CA LEU A 236 15.75 11.93 -24.51
C LEU A 236 17.24 12.23 -24.65
N SER A 237 17.65 13.44 -24.23
CA SER A 237 19.05 13.84 -24.10
C SER A 237 19.43 13.96 -22.63
N SER A 238 20.73 14.04 -22.36
CA SER A 238 21.25 14.27 -21.01
C SER A 238 21.14 15.74 -20.55
N SER A 239 20.55 16.65 -21.36
CA SER A 239 20.43 18.07 -21.02
C SER A 239 19.14 18.39 -20.23
N ASN A 240 19.14 19.47 -19.44
CA ASN A 240 18.01 19.81 -18.55
C ASN A 240 16.74 20.31 -19.26
N GLU A 241 16.79 20.61 -20.55
CA GLU A 241 15.63 21.12 -21.31
C GLU A 241 15.39 20.22 -22.53
N ASP A 242 14.87 19.02 -22.29
CA ASP A 242 14.43 18.15 -23.37
C ASP A 242 13.04 18.53 -23.85
N VAL A 243 12.96 18.86 -25.14
CA VAL A 243 11.71 19.15 -25.83
C VAL A 243 11.48 18.11 -26.92
N ILE A 244 10.42 17.31 -26.77
CA ILE A 244 10.01 16.30 -27.75
C ILE A 244 8.93 16.90 -28.65
N GLN A 245 9.25 17.03 -29.94
CA GLN A 245 8.35 17.59 -30.94
C GLN A 245 7.42 16.50 -31.51
N LEU A 246 6.11 16.68 -31.37
CA LEU A 246 5.07 15.78 -31.87
C LEU A 246 4.07 16.56 -32.74
N GLN A 247 4.50 16.91 -33.96
CA GLN A 247 3.65 17.68 -34.90
C GLN A 247 2.51 16.85 -35.51
N ASP A 248 2.70 15.54 -35.67
CA ASP A 248 1.73 14.63 -36.29
C ASP A 248 0.74 14.01 -35.28
N ALA A 249 0.98 14.18 -33.99
CA ALA A 249 0.08 13.70 -32.93
C ALA A 249 -0.80 14.84 -32.40
N THR A 250 -1.99 14.48 -31.92
CA THR A 250 -2.89 15.43 -31.24
C THR A 250 -2.79 15.25 -29.73
N TYR A 251 -3.14 16.29 -28.97
CA TYR A 251 -3.12 16.24 -27.50
C TYR A 251 -3.89 15.04 -26.92
N PRO A 252 -5.12 14.71 -27.34
CA PRO A 252 -5.84 13.54 -26.80
C PRO A 252 -5.08 12.22 -26.96
N ILE A 253 -4.30 12.06 -28.04
CA ILE A 253 -3.52 10.85 -28.29
C ILE A 253 -2.31 10.80 -27.34
N LEU A 254 -1.58 11.91 -27.17
CA LEU A 254 -0.48 11.97 -26.21
C LEU A 254 -0.99 11.79 -24.77
N HIS A 255 -2.07 12.48 -24.40
CA HIS A 255 -2.69 12.35 -23.09
C HIS A 255 -3.03 10.89 -22.80
N ALA A 256 -3.63 10.18 -23.74
CA ALA A 256 -3.95 8.77 -23.57
C ALA A 256 -2.70 7.88 -23.38
N LEU A 257 -1.63 8.15 -24.12
CA LEU A 257 -0.35 7.45 -23.93
C LEU A 257 0.23 7.71 -22.53
N LEU A 258 0.29 8.98 -22.11
CA LEU A 258 0.84 9.36 -20.80
C LEU A 258 -0.06 8.86 -19.66
N GLN A 259 -1.38 8.96 -19.79
CA GLN A 259 -2.33 8.45 -18.80
C GLN A 259 -2.13 6.95 -18.58
N TYR A 260 -1.94 6.19 -19.66
CA TYR A 260 -1.62 4.76 -19.56
C TYR A 260 -0.28 4.51 -18.84
N ILE A 261 0.76 5.29 -19.14
CA ILE A 261 2.08 5.15 -18.49
C ILE A 261 2.00 5.43 -16.98
N TYR A 262 1.32 6.51 -16.58
CA TYR A 262 1.30 6.99 -15.19
C TYR A 262 0.27 6.29 -14.32
N THR A 263 -0.82 5.78 -14.91
CA THR A 263 -1.96 5.21 -14.16
C THR A 263 -2.22 3.73 -14.46
N GLY A 264 -1.59 3.18 -15.51
CA GLY A 264 -1.85 1.83 -15.99
C GLY A 264 -3.18 1.69 -16.76
N HIS A 265 -3.93 2.77 -16.92
CA HIS A 265 -5.22 2.78 -17.62
C HIS A 265 -5.32 4.01 -18.53
N THR A 266 -6.02 3.89 -19.65
CA THR A 266 -6.43 5.05 -20.46
C THR A 266 -7.74 4.79 -21.19
N GLN A 267 -8.40 5.88 -21.57
CA GLN A 267 -9.61 5.85 -22.37
C GLN A 267 -9.45 6.72 -23.62
N ILE A 268 -9.81 6.19 -24.80
CA ILE A 268 -9.72 6.93 -26.07
C ILE A 268 -10.87 6.60 -27.01
N SER A 269 -11.26 7.51 -27.91
CA SER A 269 -12.27 7.20 -28.91
C SER A 269 -11.80 6.12 -29.89
N GLU A 270 -12.71 5.26 -30.34
CA GLU A 270 -12.39 4.21 -31.33
C GLU A 270 -11.71 4.77 -32.59
N SER A 271 -12.16 5.94 -33.07
CA SER A 271 -11.59 6.62 -34.23
C SER A 271 -10.12 7.04 -34.06
N GLN A 272 -9.66 7.22 -32.82
CA GLN A 272 -8.30 7.63 -32.49
C GLN A 272 -7.42 6.45 -32.06
N LEU A 273 -7.99 5.25 -31.87
CA LEU A 273 -7.26 4.05 -31.44
C LEU A 273 -6.09 3.70 -32.38
N GLY A 274 -6.27 3.86 -33.69
CA GLY A 274 -5.20 3.63 -34.67
C GLY A 274 -4.03 4.60 -34.53
N SER A 275 -4.29 5.85 -34.15
CA SER A 275 -3.24 6.84 -33.91
C SER A 275 -2.53 6.61 -32.57
N LEU A 276 -3.27 6.20 -31.53
CA LEU A 276 -2.66 5.78 -30.26
C LEU A 276 -1.78 4.54 -30.45
N TRP A 277 -2.22 3.58 -31.26
CA TRP A 277 -1.43 2.42 -31.62
C TRP A 277 -0.11 2.83 -32.30
N ALA A 278 -0.17 3.68 -33.33
CA ALA A 278 1.01 4.18 -34.02
C ALA A 278 1.99 4.90 -33.07
N LEU A 279 1.48 5.77 -32.18
CA LEU A 279 2.29 6.48 -31.21
C LEU A 279 2.93 5.53 -30.17
N SER A 280 2.18 4.51 -29.72
CA SER A 280 2.70 3.50 -28.80
C SER A 280 3.81 2.64 -29.42
N LEU A 281 3.76 2.37 -30.72
CA LEU A 281 4.83 1.69 -31.46
C LEU A 281 6.04 2.62 -31.65
N GLN A 282 5.80 3.89 -31.98
CA GLN A 282 6.86 4.89 -32.15
C GLN A 282 7.74 5.02 -30.90
N PHE A 283 7.13 5.04 -29.72
CA PHE A 283 7.85 5.12 -28.44
C PHE A 283 8.07 3.76 -27.76
N GLU A 284 7.84 2.65 -28.47
CA GLU A 284 8.04 1.29 -27.97
C GLU A 284 7.35 1.00 -26.62
N VAL A 285 6.18 1.60 -26.36
CA VAL A 285 5.33 1.28 -25.19
C VAL A 285 4.55 0.00 -25.51
N MET A 286 5.28 -1.12 -25.58
CA MET A 286 4.81 -2.39 -26.14
C MET A 286 3.53 -2.95 -25.49
N PRO A 287 3.31 -2.85 -24.15
CA PRO A 287 2.06 -3.31 -23.56
C PRO A 287 0.83 -2.59 -24.14
N LEU A 288 0.92 -1.27 -24.31
CA LEU A 288 -0.16 -0.48 -24.90
C LEU A 288 -0.34 -0.81 -26.39
N GLY A 289 0.77 -0.95 -27.11
CA GLY A 289 0.74 -1.28 -28.53
C GLY A 289 0.03 -2.61 -28.81
N LYS A 290 0.31 -3.64 -28.00
CA LYS A 290 -0.38 -4.93 -28.08
C LYS A 290 -1.88 -4.82 -27.77
N LEU A 291 -2.24 -4.08 -26.72
CA LEU A 291 -3.65 -3.87 -26.38
C LEU A 291 -4.41 -3.17 -27.51
N CYS A 292 -3.81 -2.14 -28.11
CA CYS A 292 -4.43 -1.44 -29.23
C CYS A 292 -4.59 -2.37 -30.45
N GLU A 293 -3.57 -3.16 -30.79
CA GLU A 293 -3.61 -4.13 -31.89
C GLU A 293 -4.72 -5.18 -31.68
N GLU A 294 -4.78 -5.79 -30.49
CA GLU A 294 -5.81 -6.79 -30.16
C GLU A 294 -7.23 -6.24 -30.31
N ILE A 295 -7.45 -5.01 -29.86
CA ILE A 295 -8.77 -4.38 -29.95
C ILE A 295 -9.10 -4.03 -31.41
N VAL A 296 -8.15 -3.49 -32.17
CA VAL A 296 -8.32 -3.20 -33.61
C VAL A 296 -8.68 -4.47 -34.39
N GLU A 297 -8.02 -5.61 -34.11
CA GLU A 297 -8.34 -6.89 -34.74
C GLU A 297 -9.72 -7.43 -34.34
N ARG A 298 -10.11 -7.28 -33.07
CA ARG A 298 -11.48 -7.64 -32.62
C ARG A 298 -12.56 -6.82 -33.31
N PHE A 299 -12.30 -5.55 -33.61
CA PHE A 299 -13.24 -4.70 -34.35
C PHE A 299 -13.35 -5.12 -35.82
N LYS A 300 -12.23 -5.46 -36.48
CA LYS A 300 -12.23 -5.96 -37.88
C LYS A 300 -13.09 -7.23 -38.04
N LEU A 301 -13.08 -8.12 -37.05
CA LEU A 301 -13.85 -9.37 -37.06
C LEU A 301 -15.36 -9.14 -36.83
N ASN A 302 -15.75 -8.07 -36.13
CA ASN A 302 -17.14 -7.78 -35.75
C ASN A 302 -17.74 -6.62 -36.58
N LYS A 303 -18.11 -6.88 -37.84
CA LYS A 303 -18.71 -5.93 -38.81
C LYS A 303 -19.97 -5.15 -38.35
N LYS A 304 -20.52 -5.40 -37.15
CA LYS A 304 -21.78 -4.82 -36.64
C LYS A 304 -21.61 -3.70 -35.59
N LEU A 305 -20.39 -3.27 -35.27
CA LEU A 305 -20.14 -2.27 -34.21
C LEU A 305 -19.80 -0.86 -34.71
N PHE A 306 -19.91 -0.59 -36.02
CA PHE A 306 -19.56 0.69 -36.65
C PHE A 306 -20.50 1.87 -36.32
N ASP A 307 -21.26 1.80 -35.23
CA ASP A 307 -22.12 2.90 -34.80
C ASP A 307 -21.86 3.27 -33.33
N SER A 308 -21.75 4.59 -33.13
CA SER A 308 -21.53 5.36 -31.90
C SER A 308 -20.07 5.57 -31.51
N GLY A 309 -19.67 6.84 -31.38
CA GLY A 309 -18.39 7.31 -30.85
C GLY A 309 -18.16 6.90 -29.41
N LYS A 310 -18.04 5.58 -29.19
CA LYS A 310 -17.73 4.96 -27.92
C LYS A 310 -16.24 5.08 -27.66
N ASN A 311 -15.95 5.30 -26.40
CA ASN A 311 -14.60 5.25 -25.91
C ASN A 311 -14.21 3.80 -25.62
N VAL A 312 -12.99 3.46 -26.02
CA VAL A 312 -12.30 2.21 -25.73
C VAL A 312 -11.51 2.39 -24.45
N GLU A 313 -11.70 1.47 -23.51
CA GLU A 313 -10.95 1.41 -22.25
C GLU A 313 -9.78 0.44 -22.41
N LEU A 314 -8.58 0.89 -22.02
CA LEU A 314 -7.32 0.16 -22.14
C LEU A 314 -6.67 0.10 -20.75
N SER A 315 -6.55 -1.09 -20.18
CA SER A 315 -6.00 -1.28 -18.84
C SER A 315 -4.86 -2.28 -18.86
N TYR A 316 -3.80 -1.99 -18.11
CA TYR A 316 -2.66 -2.88 -17.93
C TYR A 316 -3.09 -4.11 -17.11
N PRO A 317 -2.70 -5.35 -17.49
CA PRO A 317 -3.29 -6.58 -16.94
C PRO A 317 -3.23 -6.76 -15.41
N SER A 318 -2.37 -6.03 -14.72
CA SER A 318 -2.20 -6.10 -13.26
C SER A 318 -2.94 -5.00 -12.48
N SER A 319 -3.66 -4.09 -13.13
CA SER A 319 -4.45 -3.06 -12.44
C SER A 319 -5.77 -3.65 -11.92
N GLN A 320 -5.78 -4.15 -10.68
CA GLN A 320 -7.06 -4.36 -9.99
C GLN A 320 -7.65 -3.00 -9.57
N PRO A 321 -8.95 -2.74 -9.78
CA PRO A 321 -9.57 -1.44 -9.47
C PRO A 321 -9.62 -1.08 -7.97
N HIS A 322 -9.11 -1.97 -7.09
CA HIS A 322 -9.16 -1.80 -5.63
C HIS A 322 -7.80 -1.94 -4.93
N SER A 323 -6.71 -2.13 -5.69
CA SER A 323 -5.34 -2.13 -5.17
C SER A 323 -4.69 -0.82 -5.59
N CYS A 324 -4.70 0.17 -4.71
CA CYS A 324 -3.71 1.23 -4.83
C CYS A 324 -2.43 0.75 -4.14
N MET A 325 -1.30 1.03 -4.76
CA MET A 325 0.07 0.82 -4.30
C MET A 325 0.67 -0.52 -4.71
N ALA A 326 1.51 -0.47 -5.74
CA ALA A 326 2.95 -0.57 -5.55
C ALA A 326 3.58 -0.14 -6.87
N PHE A 327 3.98 1.13 -7.01
CA PHE A 327 5.02 1.40 -8.01
C PHE A 327 6.20 0.47 -7.68
N PRO A 328 6.88 -0.14 -8.67
CA PRO A 328 6.55 -0.15 -10.09
C PRO A 328 5.56 -1.27 -10.53
N SER A 329 5.21 -2.22 -9.65
CA SER A 329 4.58 -3.52 -9.96
C SER A 329 3.11 -3.54 -10.43
N GLN A 330 2.50 -2.38 -10.73
CA GLN A 330 1.13 -2.30 -11.27
C GLN A 330 0.98 -1.35 -12.47
N LEU A 331 2.10 -0.86 -12.98
CA LEU A 331 2.18 0.07 -14.09
C LEU A 331 2.93 -0.57 -15.27
N PRO A 332 2.82 -0.03 -16.49
CA PRO A 332 3.62 -0.46 -17.64
C PRO A 332 5.08 0.02 -17.54
N ILE A 333 5.70 -0.24 -16.40
CA ILE A 333 7.03 0.22 -16.01
C ILE A 333 7.96 -0.99 -15.95
N ASN A 334 9.06 -0.93 -16.71
CA ASN A 334 10.05 -2.00 -16.71
C ASN A 334 11.03 -1.81 -15.54
N VAL A 335 10.89 -2.65 -14.51
CA VAL A 335 11.73 -2.61 -13.31
C VAL A 335 13.23 -2.75 -13.62
N GLN A 336 13.60 -3.54 -14.63
CA GLN A 336 15.01 -3.71 -14.99
C GLN A 336 15.59 -2.42 -15.59
N ARG A 337 14.80 -1.71 -16.40
CA ARG A 337 15.19 -0.39 -16.90
C ARG A 337 15.30 0.63 -15.77
N LEU A 338 14.36 0.64 -14.81
CA LEU A 338 14.46 1.49 -13.62
C LEU A 338 15.72 1.22 -12.82
N LYS A 339 16.05 -0.04 -12.53
CA LYS A 339 17.29 -0.44 -11.84
C LYS A 339 18.53 0.01 -12.62
N GLN A 340 18.50 -0.09 -13.94
CA GLN A 340 19.59 0.41 -14.78
C GLN A 340 19.76 1.93 -14.63
N LEU A 341 18.68 2.72 -14.78
CA LEU A 341 18.70 4.18 -14.63
C LEU A 341 19.19 4.60 -13.23
N GLN A 342 18.78 3.88 -12.18
CA GLN A 342 19.29 4.08 -10.82
C GLN A 342 20.80 3.84 -10.74
N SER A 343 21.30 2.75 -11.35
CA SER A 343 22.70 2.35 -11.26
C SER A 343 23.64 3.24 -12.08
N THR A 344 23.19 3.74 -13.23
CA THR A 344 23.99 4.60 -14.11
C THR A 344 23.93 6.08 -13.70
N GLY A 345 22.87 6.48 -12.99
CA GLY A 345 22.57 7.88 -12.71
C GLY A 345 22.05 8.64 -13.93
N ASP A 346 21.66 7.94 -15.00
CA ASP A 346 21.10 8.58 -16.19
C ASP A 346 19.82 9.34 -15.82
N TYR A 347 19.77 10.62 -16.14
CA TYR A 347 18.68 11.56 -15.79
C TYR A 347 18.53 11.83 -14.28
N SER A 348 19.53 11.52 -13.46
CA SER A 348 19.52 11.93 -12.05
C SER A 348 19.52 13.45 -11.94
N ASP A 349 18.63 13.97 -11.11
CA ASP A 349 18.43 15.40 -10.85
C ASP A 349 18.75 15.79 -9.39
N ILE A 350 19.29 14.83 -8.61
CA ILE A 350 19.74 15.05 -7.25
C ILE A 350 20.93 14.15 -6.89
N ASN A 351 21.88 14.71 -6.13
CA ASN A 351 23.00 14.01 -5.52
C ASN A 351 22.74 13.85 -4.02
N ILE A 352 22.89 12.64 -3.49
CA ILE A 352 22.74 12.35 -2.07
C ILE A 352 24.11 12.13 -1.44
N TYR A 353 24.46 13.01 -0.50
CA TYR A 353 25.66 12.93 0.31
C TYR A 353 25.32 12.44 1.71
N ILE A 354 26.17 11.59 2.28
CA ILE A 354 26.07 11.16 3.68
C ILE A 354 27.32 11.62 4.42
N GLU A 355 27.12 12.23 5.59
CA GLU A 355 28.20 12.72 6.44
C GLU A 355 29.20 11.61 6.76
N GLY A 356 30.49 11.89 6.57
CA GLY A 356 31.58 10.91 6.73
C GLY A 356 31.76 9.93 5.55
N HIS A 357 30.83 9.87 4.59
CA HIS A 357 30.88 8.94 3.46
C HIS A 357 30.93 9.61 2.07
N GLY A 358 30.58 10.89 1.96
CA GLY A 358 30.63 11.63 0.70
C GLY A 358 29.40 11.34 -0.18
N LEU A 359 29.57 11.37 -1.51
CA LEU A 359 28.50 11.08 -2.47
C LEU A 359 28.15 9.59 -2.43
N VAL A 360 26.90 9.27 -2.11
CA VAL A 360 26.43 7.89 -1.95
C VAL A 360 25.51 7.44 -3.08
N ALA A 361 24.69 8.34 -3.64
CA ALA A 361 23.74 8.02 -4.70
C ALA A 361 23.39 9.23 -5.57
N GLN A 362 22.93 8.96 -6.80
CA GLN A 362 22.40 9.95 -7.73
C GLN A 362 20.98 9.53 -8.19
N PRO A 363 19.96 9.67 -7.33
CA PRO A 363 18.60 9.23 -7.66
C PRO A 363 17.81 10.29 -8.42
N HIS A 364 16.50 10.06 -8.54
CA HIS A 364 15.56 10.94 -9.24
C HIS A 364 14.53 11.51 -8.27
N LYS A 365 14.34 12.83 -8.23
CA LYS A 365 13.44 13.53 -7.30
C LYS A 365 12.01 13.01 -7.40
N VAL A 366 11.52 12.73 -8.61
CA VAL A 366 10.16 12.18 -8.82
C VAL A 366 9.98 10.82 -8.14
N ILE A 367 10.99 9.94 -8.19
CA ILE A 367 10.95 8.62 -7.54
C ILE A 367 10.98 8.79 -6.02
N LEU A 368 11.91 9.60 -5.49
CA LEU A 368 11.98 9.87 -4.06
C LEU A 368 10.65 10.47 -3.53
N SER A 369 10.08 11.42 -4.28
CA SER A 369 8.83 12.13 -3.91
C SER A 369 7.59 11.23 -3.94
N LEU A 370 7.57 10.25 -4.84
CA LEU A 370 6.52 9.25 -4.91
C LEU A 370 6.47 8.39 -3.63
N TRP A 371 7.64 8.03 -3.11
CA TRP A 371 7.76 7.12 -1.97
C TRP A 371 7.85 7.80 -0.60
N SER A 372 8.21 9.09 -0.56
CA SER A 372 8.53 9.80 0.68
C SER A 372 7.93 11.20 0.68
N VAL A 373 6.99 11.43 1.60
CA VAL A 373 6.42 12.76 1.85
C VAL A 373 7.51 13.77 2.26
N PRO A 374 8.49 13.43 3.14
CA PRO A 374 9.64 14.29 3.40
C PRO A 374 10.40 14.73 2.15
N PHE A 375 10.77 13.81 1.26
CA PHE A 375 11.48 14.16 0.02
C PHE A 375 10.62 15.00 -0.91
N SER A 376 9.33 14.66 -1.07
CA SER A 376 8.43 15.49 -1.86
C SER A 376 8.33 16.92 -1.33
N LYS A 377 8.10 17.09 -0.02
CA LYS A 377 8.07 18.44 0.58
C LYS A 377 9.39 19.18 0.39
N MET A 378 10.52 18.49 0.48
CA MET A 378 11.84 19.07 0.24
C MET A 378 11.97 19.60 -1.20
N PHE A 379 11.42 18.88 -2.19
CA PHE A 379 11.57 19.22 -3.59
C PHE A 379 10.46 20.11 -4.16
N THR A 380 9.30 20.25 -3.50
CA THR A 380 8.14 21.00 -4.03
C THR A 380 7.65 22.17 -3.16
N ASN A 381 8.30 22.48 -2.03
CA ASN A 381 7.86 23.57 -1.14
C ASN A 381 8.22 25.00 -1.60
N GLY A 382 8.88 25.17 -2.74
CA GLY A 382 9.27 26.49 -3.28
C GLY A 382 10.36 27.24 -2.49
N MET A 383 11.03 26.59 -1.52
CA MET A 383 12.17 27.16 -0.80
C MET A 383 13.48 26.95 -1.57
N SER A 384 14.60 27.53 -1.12
CA SER A 384 15.92 27.39 -1.76
C SER A 384 16.33 25.94 -2.00
N GLU A 385 15.95 25.05 -1.09
CA GLU A 385 16.21 23.62 -1.09
C GLU A 385 15.52 22.91 -2.27
N SER A 386 14.38 23.41 -2.75
CA SER A 386 13.67 22.84 -3.90
C SER A 386 14.47 22.92 -5.20
N SER A 387 15.30 23.98 -5.32
CA SER A 387 16.20 24.20 -6.45
C SER A 387 17.57 23.53 -6.30
N SER A 388 17.88 22.95 -5.12
CA SER A 388 19.14 22.26 -4.89
C SER A 388 19.25 20.97 -5.70
N SER A 389 20.45 20.72 -6.23
CA SER A 389 20.83 19.43 -6.83
C SER A 389 21.55 18.53 -5.81
N GLU A 390 21.64 18.93 -4.55
CA GLU A 390 22.37 18.21 -3.50
C GLU A 390 21.55 18.11 -2.20
N VAL A 391 21.56 16.94 -1.58
CA VAL A 391 21.01 16.68 -0.25
C VAL A 391 22.09 16.07 0.64
N PHE A 392 22.24 16.60 1.85
CA PHE A 392 23.19 16.10 2.85
C PHE A 392 22.44 15.44 3.99
N LEU A 393 22.65 14.13 4.16
CA LEU A 393 22.07 13.34 5.24
C LEU A 393 23.11 13.14 6.34
N ARG A 394 22.65 13.19 7.59
CA ARG A 394 23.46 12.93 8.80
C ARG A 394 22.88 11.74 9.55
N ASP A 395 23.73 11.01 10.25
CA ASP A 395 23.34 9.85 11.07
C ASP A 395 22.58 8.75 10.30
N VAL A 396 22.88 8.58 9.01
CA VAL A 396 22.28 7.57 8.12
C VAL A 396 23.36 6.58 7.68
N SER A 397 23.10 5.27 7.81
CA SER A 397 23.98 4.25 7.21
C SER A 397 23.87 4.30 5.67
N PRO A 398 24.99 4.39 4.94
CA PRO A 398 24.98 4.30 3.48
C PRO A 398 24.36 3.02 2.94
N GLU A 399 24.59 1.89 3.62
CA GLU A 399 24.05 0.59 3.25
C GLU A 399 22.53 0.57 3.43
N ALA A 400 22.03 1.05 4.57
CA ALA A 400 20.59 1.15 4.81
C ALA A 400 19.91 2.12 3.83
N PHE A 401 20.58 3.22 3.48
CA PHE A 401 20.08 4.15 2.47
C PHE A 401 20.00 3.50 1.08
N LYS A 402 21.02 2.73 0.69
CA LYS A 402 21.00 1.99 -0.58
C LYS A 402 19.87 0.97 -0.62
N VAL A 403 19.64 0.21 0.46
CA VAL A 403 18.50 -0.72 0.57
C VAL A 403 17.18 0.03 0.41
N MET A 404 17.00 1.16 1.10
CA MET A 404 15.80 1.97 0.97
C MET A 404 15.62 2.49 -0.45
N LEU A 405 16.70 2.94 -1.09
CA LEU A 405 16.65 3.46 -2.45
C LEU A 405 16.32 2.34 -3.45
N GLU A 406 16.97 1.20 -3.38
CA GLU A 406 16.68 0.03 -4.22
C GLU A 406 15.23 -0.44 -4.06
N PHE A 407 14.68 -0.39 -2.85
CA PHE A 407 13.27 -0.66 -2.62
C PHE A 407 12.38 0.35 -3.36
N MET A 408 12.71 1.65 -3.37
CA MET A 408 11.94 2.65 -4.12
C MET A 408 11.95 2.40 -5.64
N TYR A 409 13.04 1.87 -6.20
CA TYR A 409 13.13 1.59 -7.64
C TYR A 409 12.55 0.23 -8.06
N SER A 410 12.47 -0.73 -7.13
CA SER A 410 12.08 -2.11 -7.43
C SER A 410 10.78 -2.57 -6.80
N GLY A 411 10.37 -1.95 -5.70
CA GLY A 411 9.28 -2.42 -4.84
C GLY A 411 9.62 -3.68 -4.04
N GLU A 412 10.88 -4.13 -4.06
CA GLU A 412 11.33 -5.38 -3.43
C GLU A 412 12.39 -5.08 -2.37
N LEU A 413 12.24 -5.69 -1.19
CA LEU A 413 13.27 -5.65 -0.16
C LEU A 413 14.37 -6.64 -0.53
N SER A 414 15.50 -6.13 -1.00
CA SER A 414 16.71 -6.92 -1.20
C SER A 414 17.70 -6.57 -0.10
N LEU A 415 17.97 -7.54 0.75
CA LEU A 415 19.08 -7.52 1.68
C LEU A 415 20.05 -8.54 1.12
N GLU A 416 21.20 -8.11 0.60
CA GLU A 416 22.26 -9.02 0.20
C GLU A 416 22.58 -9.97 1.37
N ASP A 417 23.16 -11.15 1.07
CA ASP A 417 23.65 -12.16 2.05
C ASP A 417 24.82 -11.61 2.88
N SER A 418 24.59 -10.48 3.54
CA SER A 418 25.49 -9.78 4.42
C SER A 418 25.53 -10.54 5.73
N THR A 419 26.73 -10.64 6.30
CA THR A 419 26.97 -11.31 7.59
C THR A 419 26.21 -10.62 8.74
N GLU A 420 25.66 -9.42 8.49
CA GLU A 420 24.96 -8.55 9.43
C GLU A 420 23.50 -8.27 9.02
N PHE A 421 22.85 -9.21 8.33
CA PHE A 421 21.45 -9.10 7.87
C PHE A 421 20.49 -8.48 8.91
N GLY A 422 20.56 -8.91 10.17
CA GLY A 422 19.68 -8.41 11.23
C GLY A 422 19.91 -6.93 11.56
N THR A 423 21.16 -6.47 11.56
CA THR A 423 21.51 -5.07 11.80
C THR A 423 21.06 -4.21 10.64
N LEU A 424 21.34 -4.64 9.40
CA LEU A 424 20.95 -3.89 8.20
C LEU A 424 19.42 -3.81 8.06
N LEU A 425 18.69 -4.89 8.37
CA LEU A 425 17.23 -4.89 8.39
C LEU A 425 16.67 -3.89 9.41
N LEU A 426 17.25 -3.81 10.61
CA LEU A 426 16.85 -2.84 11.63
C LEU A 426 17.16 -1.40 11.21
N GLN A 427 18.33 -1.15 10.60
CA GLN A 427 18.69 0.17 10.09
C GLN A 427 17.77 0.59 8.94
N ALA A 428 17.48 -0.31 8.00
CA ALA A 428 16.54 -0.07 6.91
C ALA A 428 15.12 0.19 7.45
N LEU A 429 14.67 -0.57 8.45
CA LEU A 429 13.41 -0.32 9.15
C LEU A 429 13.37 1.10 9.71
N LEU A 430 14.36 1.50 10.51
CA LEU A 430 14.43 2.82 11.14
C LEU A 430 14.50 3.95 10.12
N LEU A 431 15.20 3.73 9.00
CA LEU A 431 15.31 4.70 7.92
C LEU A 431 14.01 4.83 7.12
N ALA A 432 13.36 3.70 6.83
CA ALA A 432 12.06 3.65 6.16
C ALA A 432 10.99 4.33 7.00
N ASP A 433 11.06 4.13 8.31
CA ASP A 433 10.43 4.95 9.32
C ASP A 433 10.83 6.40 9.02
N GLN A 434 12.01 6.90 9.41
CA GLN A 434 12.45 8.30 9.27
C GLN A 434 11.99 9.06 8.01
N PHE A 435 12.05 8.44 6.83
CA PHE A 435 11.69 9.03 5.53
C PHE A 435 10.24 8.78 5.10
N GLY A 436 9.41 8.10 5.90
CA GLY A 436 7.99 7.85 5.65
C GLY A 436 7.72 6.83 4.55
N VAL A 437 8.68 5.94 4.25
CA VAL A 437 8.59 4.91 3.22
C VAL A 437 7.80 3.72 3.75
N THR A 438 6.48 3.91 3.81
CA THR A 438 5.57 3.04 4.58
C THR A 438 5.61 1.57 4.14
N LEU A 439 5.69 1.29 2.83
CA LEU A 439 5.73 -0.09 2.34
C LEU A 439 7.05 -0.79 2.69
N LEU A 440 8.17 -0.07 2.67
CA LEU A 440 9.46 -0.63 3.11
C LEU A 440 9.42 -0.92 4.61
N TYR A 441 8.90 0.01 5.41
CA TYR A 441 8.72 -0.20 6.85
C TYR A 441 7.89 -1.45 7.14
N GLN A 442 6.78 -1.64 6.39
CA GLN A 442 5.93 -2.82 6.50
C GLN A 442 6.65 -4.11 6.11
N GLU A 443 7.41 -4.11 5.02
CA GLU A 443 8.16 -5.29 4.58
C GLU A 443 9.30 -5.62 5.55
N CYS A 444 10.04 -4.62 6.05
CA CYS A 444 11.05 -4.82 7.08
C CYS A 444 10.46 -5.40 8.38
N CYS A 445 9.30 -4.87 8.83
CA CYS A 445 8.57 -5.43 9.97
C CYS A 445 8.18 -6.89 9.73
N LYS A 446 7.66 -7.20 8.54
CA LYS A 446 7.28 -8.57 8.16
C LYS A 446 8.49 -9.50 8.19
N THR A 447 9.58 -9.15 7.53
CA THR A 447 10.82 -9.95 7.50
C THR A 447 11.37 -10.17 8.92
N LEU A 448 11.39 -9.13 9.75
CA LEU A 448 11.85 -9.23 11.14
C LEU A 448 10.98 -10.19 11.96
N LEU A 449 9.66 -10.13 11.79
CA LEU A 449 8.72 -11.03 12.46
C LEU A 449 8.82 -12.48 11.97
N GLU A 450 9.10 -12.70 10.69
CA GLU A 450 9.37 -14.02 10.12
C GLU A 450 10.63 -14.63 10.77
N CYS A 451 11.72 -13.86 10.85
CA CYS A 451 12.97 -14.26 11.53
C CYS A 451 12.79 -14.58 13.03
N LEU A 452 11.87 -13.90 13.72
CA LEU A 452 11.57 -14.19 15.13
C LEU A 452 10.67 -15.43 15.30
N SER A 453 9.86 -15.76 14.28
CA SER A 453 8.92 -16.88 14.32
C SER A 453 9.57 -18.23 13.96
N GLU A 454 10.54 -18.20 13.06
CA GLU A 454 11.42 -19.32 12.73
C GLU A 454 12.63 -19.22 13.66
N GLY A 455 12.58 -19.88 14.83
CA GLY A 455 13.64 -19.80 15.83
C GLY A 455 15.04 -19.81 15.19
N TRP A 456 15.74 -18.68 15.32
CA TRP A 456 17.03 -18.36 14.72
C TRP A 456 17.88 -19.61 14.40
N SER A 457 17.85 -20.04 13.15
CA SER A 457 18.75 -21.05 12.61
C SER A 457 19.60 -20.35 11.57
N SER A 458 20.77 -19.84 11.98
CA SER A 458 21.73 -19.25 11.04
C SER A 458 22.01 -20.22 9.87
N PRO A 459 22.10 -19.73 8.62
CA PRO A 459 22.50 -20.54 7.48
C PRO A 459 24.02 -20.76 7.49
N SER A 460 24.56 -21.35 8.56
CA SER A 460 25.96 -21.76 8.63
C SER A 460 26.11 -22.93 9.58
N GLY A 461 25.71 -24.11 9.10
CA GLY A 461 25.94 -25.38 9.76
C GLY A 461 26.36 -26.44 8.75
N ARG A 462 27.52 -26.27 8.10
CA ARG A 462 28.20 -27.43 7.52
C ARG A 462 28.51 -28.37 8.68
N ARG A 463 27.78 -29.49 8.74
CA ARG A 463 28.19 -30.66 9.50
C ARG A 463 29.55 -31.12 8.97
N THR A 464 30.63 -30.75 9.65
CA THR A 464 31.86 -31.54 9.62
C THR A 464 31.70 -32.65 10.65
N GLN A 465 31.57 -33.87 10.10
CA GLN A 465 31.72 -35.22 10.65
C GLN A 465 31.41 -35.47 12.13
#